data_AF-A0A2V7PM13-F1
#
_entry.id   AF-A0A2V7PM13-F1
#
_cell.length_a   1.000
_cell.length_b   1.000
_cell.length_c   1.000
_cell.angle_alpha   90.00
_cell.angle_beta   90.00
_cell.angle_gamma   90.00
#
_symmetry.space_group_name_H-M   'P 1'
#
loop_
_entity.id
_entity.type
_entity.pdbx_description
1 polymer ?
#
loop_
_entity_poly.entity_id
_entity_poly.type
_entity_poly.pdbx_seq_one_letter_code
_entity_poly.pdbx_strand_id
1 'polypeptide(L)'
;MKRWPINHLTAEDLDAFHSASLSDEMREHLAECEECRTMAELDRMVLDGLAALPALAPREGFADRVIAAAHQAPPARSPRLAPSGRARWIRLAAAASVVVSLGASITWSLLNRDLLLSWIHLSTAEPGRLLWLGVRVVATNLTAQPWYSSLRELVSSPGRLVAVVSGSLVVYGAALAALRRLLTPPSRPVPHALG
;
A
#
# COMPACT_ATOMS: atom_id res chain seq x y z
N MET A 1 25.38 18.34 26.90
CA MET A 1 25.13 17.26 25.94
C MET A 1 23.73 17.46 25.38
N LYS A 2 23.59 17.99 24.16
CA LYS A 2 22.28 18.15 23.49
C LYS A 2 21.77 16.75 23.15
N ARG A 3 20.57 16.39 23.63
CA ARG A 3 19.88 15.16 23.23
C ARG A 3 19.19 15.42 21.90
N TRP A 4 19.79 14.95 20.81
CA TRP A 4 19.14 14.93 19.51
C TRP A 4 18.04 13.87 19.49
N PRO A 5 16.90 14.12 18.82
CA PRO A 5 15.90 13.09 18.59
C PRO A 5 16.52 11.92 17.84
N ILE A 6 16.15 10.69 18.19
CA ILE A 6 16.63 9.42 17.62
C ILE A 6 16.00 9.16 16.24
N ASN A 7 15.85 10.20 15.41
CA ASN A 7 15.31 10.07 14.06
C ASN A 7 16.41 10.46 13.07
N HIS A 8 16.79 9.51 12.22
CA HIS A 8 17.61 9.74 11.05
C HIS A 8 16.83 10.53 9.98
N LEU A 9 17.54 11.12 9.02
CA LEU A 9 16.94 11.82 7.89
C LEU A 9 15.96 10.91 7.13
N THR A 10 14.82 11.47 6.71
CA THR A 10 13.89 10.80 5.79
C THR A 10 14.29 11.03 4.33
N ALA A 11 13.55 10.43 3.40
CA ALA A 11 13.75 10.67 1.98
C ALA A 11 13.50 12.14 1.61
N GLU A 12 12.48 12.75 2.20
CA GLU A 12 12.15 14.17 2.00
C GLU A 12 13.26 15.09 2.53
N ASP A 13 13.92 14.72 3.64
CA ASP A 13 15.07 15.46 4.16
C ASP A 13 16.28 15.36 3.22
N LEU A 14 16.47 14.22 2.55
CA LEU A 14 17.50 14.06 1.52
C LEU A 14 17.21 14.92 0.30
N ASP A 15 15.97 14.94 -0.19
CA ASP A 15 15.57 15.85 -1.28
C ASP A 15 15.80 17.32 -0.88
N ALA A 16 15.48 17.68 0.37
CA ALA A 16 15.74 19.02 0.92
C ALA A 16 17.25 19.32 0.98
N PHE A 17 18.08 18.33 1.31
CA PHE A 17 19.54 18.46 1.28
C PHE A 17 20.06 18.74 -0.13
N HIS A 18 19.61 17.99 -1.14
CA HIS A 18 20.05 18.16 -2.52
C HIS A 18 19.56 19.47 -3.16
N SER A 19 18.40 19.97 -2.73
CA SER A 19 17.85 21.26 -3.14
C SER A 19 18.35 22.45 -2.32
N ALA A 20 19.32 22.25 -1.42
CA ALA A 20 19.85 23.27 -0.50
C ALA A 20 18.77 23.94 0.38
N SER A 21 17.68 23.24 0.66
CA SER A 21 16.55 23.70 1.49
C SER A 21 16.48 23.03 2.87
N LEU A 22 17.44 22.16 3.20
CA LEU A 22 17.54 21.50 4.51
C LEU A 22 17.73 22.52 5.64
N SER A 23 17.10 22.30 6.79
CA SER A 23 17.24 23.17 7.96
C SER A 23 18.64 23.11 8.60
N ASP A 24 19.00 24.13 9.38
CA ASP A 24 20.31 24.22 10.05
C ASP A 24 20.52 23.06 11.05
N GLU A 25 19.45 22.70 11.78
CA GLU A 25 19.45 21.62 12.77
C GLU A 25 19.74 20.26 12.12
N MET A 26 19.11 19.97 10.98
CA MET A 26 19.34 18.73 10.25
C MET A 26 20.70 18.71 9.56
N ARG A 27 21.25 19.87 9.19
CA ARG A 27 22.64 19.98 8.71
C ARG A 27 23.65 19.70 9.82
N GLU A 28 23.41 20.16 11.04
CA GLU A 28 24.23 19.81 12.22
C GLU A 28 24.15 18.30 12.49
N HIS A 29 22.96 17.71 12.45
CA HIS A 29 22.79 16.27 12.58
C HIS A 29 23.54 15.47 11.49
N LEU A 30 23.43 15.89 10.23
CA LEU A 30 24.16 15.28 9.12
C LEU A 30 25.68 15.36 9.32
N ALA A 31 26.19 16.44 9.93
CA ALA A 31 27.61 16.56 10.23
C ALA A 31 28.07 15.57 11.32
N GLU A 32 27.20 15.19 12.26
CA GLU A 32 27.53 14.32 13.39
C GLU A 32 27.21 12.82 13.13
N CYS A 33 26.16 12.51 12.37
CA CYS A 33 25.67 11.14 12.17
C CYS A 33 26.28 10.45 10.94
N GLU A 34 27.13 9.42 11.17
CA GLU A 34 27.79 8.68 10.10
C GLU A 34 26.83 7.96 9.14
N GLU A 35 25.73 7.42 9.65
CA GLU A 35 24.73 6.72 8.85
C GLU A 35 24.03 7.68 7.87
N CYS A 36 23.61 8.85 8.35
CA CYS A 36 23.01 9.87 7.49
C CYS A 36 24.00 10.43 6.46
N ARG A 37 25.28 10.59 6.82
CA ARG A 37 26.32 10.96 5.83
C ARG A 37 26.47 9.92 4.74
N THR A 38 26.51 8.64 5.11
CA THR A 38 26.63 7.53 4.17
C THR A 38 25.43 7.51 3.22
N MET A 39 24.22 7.70 3.75
CA MET A 39 23.00 7.74 2.94
C MET A 39 22.99 8.94 1.97
N ALA A 40 23.36 10.13 2.44
CA ALA A 40 23.44 11.32 1.58
C ALA A 40 24.52 11.19 0.49
N GLU A 41 25.63 10.53 0.78
CA GLU A 41 26.69 10.26 -0.21
C GLU A 41 26.24 9.24 -1.27
N LEU A 42 25.51 8.20 -0.87
CA LEU A 42 24.91 7.25 -1.80
C LEU A 42 23.92 7.93 -2.74
N ASP A 43 23.09 8.83 -2.21
CA ASP A 43 22.12 9.56 -3.02
C ASP A 43 22.80 10.54 -3.99
N ARG A 44 23.87 11.23 -3.54
CA ARG A 44 24.72 12.03 -4.44
C ARG A 44 25.27 11.22 -5.61
N MET A 45 25.81 10.03 -5.35
CA MET A 45 26.35 9.17 -6.41
C MET A 45 25.28 8.79 -7.45
N VAL A 46 24.04 8.56 -7.02
CA VAL A 46 22.92 8.31 -7.93
C VAL A 46 22.58 9.55 -8.75
N LEU A 47 22.45 10.71 -8.10
CA LEU A 47 22.14 11.97 -8.78
C LEU A 47 23.21 12.38 -9.78
N ASP A 48 24.49 12.19 -9.44
CA ASP A 48 25.62 12.43 -10.35
C ASP A 48 25.56 11.49 -11.56
N GLY A 49 25.21 10.22 -11.34
CA GLY A 49 24.99 9.26 -12.42
C GLY A 49 23.84 9.66 -13.36
N LEU A 50 22.75 10.20 -12.81
CA LEU A 50 21.63 10.73 -13.58
C LEU A 50 21.99 12.03 -14.32
N ALA A 51 22.75 12.93 -13.69
CA ALA A 51 23.20 14.17 -14.29
C ALA A 51 24.20 13.95 -15.43
N ALA A 52 24.95 12.85 -15.39
CA ALA A 52 25.86 12.44 -16.46
C ALA A 52 25.15 11.87 -17.70
N LEU A 53 23.85 11.58 -17.62
CA LEU A 53 23.10 11.08 -18.79
C LEU A 53 23.02 12.15 -19.88
N PRO A 54 23.11 11.77 -21.17
CA PRO A 54 22.98 12.72 -22.27
C PRO A 54 21.64 13.47 -22.18
N ALA A 55 21.70 14.80 -22.18
CA ALA A 55 20.52 15.63 -22.26
C ALA A 55 19.82 15.38 -23.62
N LEU A 56 18.70 14.67 -23.59
CA LEU A 56 17.85 14.48 -24.77
C LEU A 56 17.04 15.76 -24.99
N ALA A 57 17.57 16.65 -25.83
CA ALA A 57 16.83 17.82 -26.26
C ALA A 57 15.67 17.39 -27.18
N PRO A 58 14.40 17.66 -26.83
CA PRO A 58 13.29 17.34 -27.70
C PRO A 58 13.36 18.19 -28.98
N ARG A 59 12.90 17.62 -30.11
CA ARG A 59 12.79 18.35 -31.38
C ARG A 59 11.88 19.57 -31.23
N GLU A 60 12.13 20.62 -32.02
CA GLU A 60 11.24 21.78 -32.09
C GLU A 60 9.76 21.39 -32.28
N GLY A 61 8.88 22.13 -31.60
CA GLY A 61 7.43 21.86 -31.58
C GLY A 61 7.01 20.61 -30.78
N PHE A 62 7.90 19.98 -30.01
CA PHE A 62 7.54 18.82 -29.18
C PHE A 62 6.46 19.15 -28.15
N ALA A 63 6.58 20.28 -27.45
CA ALA A 63 5.59 20.72 -26.47
C ALA A 63 4.20 20.88 -27.12
N ASP A 64 4.13 21.55 -28.27
CA ASP A 64 2.87 21.75 -29.00
C ASP A 64 2.25 20.43 -29.45
N ARG A 65 3.07 19.49 -29.94
CA ARG A 65 2.60 18.14 -30.32
C ARG A 65 2.06 17.35 -29.12
N VAL A 66 2.73 17.42 -27.97
CA VAL A 66 2.27 16.75 -26.74
C VAL A 66 0.96 17.36 -26.26
N ILE A 67 0.86 18.68 -26.20
CA ILE A 67 -0.36 19.38 -25.77
C ILE A 67 -1.51 19.08 -26.74
N ALA A 68 -1.27 19.15 -28.05
CA ALA A 68 -2.27 18.81 -29.05
C ALA A 68 -2.73 17.35 -28.94
N ALA A 69 -1.81 16.41 -28.71
CA ALA A 69 -2.14 15.00 -28.51
C ALA A 69 -2.95 14.77 -27.21
N ALA A 70 -2.60 15.47 -26.13
CA ALA A 70 -3.33 15.39 -24.86
C ALA A 70 -4.78 15.88 -25.00
N HIS A 71 -5.01 16.94 -25.79
CA HIS A 71 -6.37 17.43 -26.07
C HIS A 71 -7.16 16.56 -27.05
N GLN A 72 -6.48 15.81 -27.91
CA GLN A 72 -7.11 14.91 -28.89
C GLN A 72 -7.32 13.49 -28.35
N ALA A 73 -6.73 13.16 -27.20
CA ALA A 73 -6.91 11.84 -26.59
C ALA A 73 -8.40 11.62 -26.29
N PRO A 74 -9.06 10.63 -26.92
CA PRO A 74 -10.43 10.30 -26.58
C PRO A 74 -10.48 9.93 -25.09
N PRO A 75 -11.58 10.24 -24.38
CA PRO A 75 -11.72 9.83 -22.99
C PRO A 75 -11.43 8.34 -22.90
N ALA A 76 -10.51 7.96 -22.02
CA ALA A 76 -10.02 6.60 -21.90
C ALA A 76 -11.22 5.64 -21.91
N ARG A 77 -11.33 4.82 -22.96
CA ARG A 77 -12.33 3.74 -22.99
C ARG A 77 -11.90 2.76 -21.92
N SER A 78 -12.44 2.93 -20.72
CA SER A 78 -12.36 1.90 -19.70
C SER A 78 -12.96 0.63 -20.33
N PRO A 79 -12.24 -0.50 -20.32
CA PRO A 79 -12.82 -1.75 -20.79
C PRO A 79 -14.08 -1.97 -19.95
N ARG A 80 -15.24 -1.93 -20.62
CA ARG A 80 -16.51 -2.25 -19.98
C ARG A 80 -16.45 -3.73 -19.63
N LEU A 81 -16.01 -4.05 -18.42
CA LEU A 81 -16.27 -5.35 -17.82
C LEU A 81 -17.78 -5.42 -17.58
N ALA A 82 -18.54 -5.82 -18.59
CA ALA A 82 -19.92 -6.23 -18.41
C ALA A 82 -19.91 -7.45 -17.46
N PRO A 83 -20.53 -7.37 -16.27
CA PRO A 83 -20.51 -8.49 -15.35
C PRO A 83 -21.36 -9.62 -15.94
N SER A 84 -20.69 -10.66 -16.43
CA SER A 84 -21.37 -11.91 -16.77
C SER A 84 -21.93 -12.53 -15.49
N GLY A 85 -23.12 -13.15 -15.54
CA GLY A 85 -23.71 -13.83 -14.38
C GLY A 85 -22.76 -14.88 -13.75
N ARG A 86 -21.85 -15.45 -14.56
CA ARG A 86 -20.75 -16.32 -14.11
C ARG A 86 -19.76 -15.64 -13.16
N ALA A 87 -19.44 -14.36 -13.36
CA ALA A 87 -18.49 -13.64 -12.51
C ALA A 87 -19.00 -13.46 -11.06
N ARG A 88 -20.33 -13.39 -10.87
CA ARG A 88 -20.93 -13.34 -9.52
C ARG A 88 -20.75 -14.65 -8.77
N TRP A 89 -20.95 -15.79 -9.44
CA TRP A 89 -20.73 -17.12 -8.87
C TRP A 89 -19.25 -17.39 -8.56
N ILE A 90 -18.33 -16.96 -9.45
CA ILE A 90 -16.88 -17.08 -9.21
C ILE A 90 -16.46 -16.26 -7.97
N ARG A 91 -16.98 -15.05 -7.79
CA ARG A 91 -16.68 -14.21 -6.61
C ARG A 91 -17.21 -14.79 -5.31
N LEU A 92 -18.42 -15.37 -5.32
CA LEU A 92 -18.98 -16.06 -4.16
C LEU A 92 -18.20 -17.33 -3.81
N ALA A 93 -17.78 -18.10 -4.82
CA ALA A 93 -16.95 -19.27 -4.64
C ALA A 93 -15.57 -18.91 -4.06
N ALA A 94 -14.96 -17.81 -4.52
CA ALA A 94 -13.69 -17.31 -3.98
C ALA A 94 -13.81 -16.81 -2.54
N ALA A 95 -14.90 -16.12 -2.19
CA ALA A 95 -15.15 -15.71 -0.81
C ALA A 95 -15.38 -16.93 0.11
N ALA A 96 -16.12 -17.92 -0.38
CA ALA A 96 -16.35 -19.17 0.35
C ALA A 96 -15.05 -19.97 0.53
N SER A 97 -14.17 -20.02 -0.48
CA SER A 97 -12.91 -20.75 -0.39
C SER A 97 -11.96 -20.14 0.65
N VAL A 98 -11.95 -18.81 0.81
CA VAL A 98 -11.16 -18.14 1.87
C VAL A 98 -11.66 -18.54 3.26
N VAL A 99 -12.97 -18.52 3.49
CA VAL A 99 -13.57 -18.88 4.80
C VAL A 99 -13.30 -20.36 5.11
N VAL A 100 -13.48 -21.24 4.14
CA VAL A 100 -13.20 -22.67 4.28
C VAL A 100 -11.72 -22.92 4.56
N SER A 101 -10.81 -22.22 3.86
CA SER A 101 -9.37 -22.36 4.06
C SER A 101 -8.93 -21.90 5.45
N LEU A 102 -9.49 -20.80 5.96
CA LEU A 102 -9.24 -20.33 7.33
C LEU A 102 -9.75 -21.34 8.36
N GLY A 103 -10.97 -21.85 8.19
CA GLY A 103 -11.55 -22.85 9.08
C GLY A 103 -10.75 -24.15 9.11
N ALA A 104 -10.28 -24.60 7.93
CA ALA A 104 -9.42 -25.77 7.80
C ALA A 104 -8.06 -25.56 8.48
N SER A 105 -7.45 -24.39 8.34
CA SER A 105 -6.17 -24.06 8.99
C SER A 105 -6.28 -24.03 10.51
N ILE A 106 -7.35 -23.43 11.05
CA ILE A 106 -7.62 -23.41 12.50
C ILE A 106 -7.82 -24.83 13.02
N THR A 107 -8.65 -25.63 12.33
CA THR A 107 -8.94 -27.02 12.71
C THR A 107 -7.68 -27.89 12.66
N TRP A 108 -6.87 -27.75 11.61
CA TRP A 108 -5.59 -28.46 11.49
C TRP A 108 -4.61 -28.07 12.59
N SER A 109 -4.52 -26.78 12.93
CA SER A 109 -3.64 -26.28 14.01
C SER A 109 -4.07 -26.81 15.37
N LEU A 110 -5.38 -26.98 15.60
CA LEU A 110 -5.91 -27.57 16.83
C LEU A 110 -5.63 -29.07 16.92
N LEU A 111 -5.66 -29.80 15.79
CA LEU A 111 -5.32 -31.22 15.74
C LEU A 111 -3.81 -31.49 15.84
N ASN A 112 -2.96 -30.56 15.36
CA ASN A 112 -1.51 -30.74 15.28
C ASN A 112 -0.74 -29.91 16.32
N ARG A 113 -1.32 -29.72 17.51
CA ARG A 113 -0.72 -28.94 18.60
C ARG A 113 0.68 -29.43 18.98
N ASP A 114 0.91 -30.74 19.05
CA ASP A 114 2.22 -31.31 19.43
C ASP A 114 3.30 -31.06 18.36
N LEU A 115 2.90 -30.99 17.09
CA LEU A 115 3.78 -30.69 15.96
C LEU A 115 4.19 -29.21 15.96
N LEU A 116 3.27 -28.32 16.34
CA LEU A 116 3.56 -26.90 16.57
C LEU A 116 4.47 -26.67 17.78
N LEU A 117 4.25 -27.41 18.87
CA LEU A 117 5.09 -27.32 20.08
C LEU A 117 6.50 -27.83 19.82
N SER A 118 6.69 -28.91 19.05
CA SER A 118 8.03 -29.40 18.68
C SER A 118 8.80 -28.42 17.79
N TRP A 119 8.11 -27.67 16.92
CA TRP A 119 8.69 -26.55 16.17
C TRP A 119 9.12 -25.37 17.07
N ILE A 120 8.35 -25.06 18.11
CA ILE A 120 8.73 -24.07 19.12
C ILE A 120 9.99 -24.54 19.86
N HIS A 121 10.11 -25.82 20.17
CA HIS A 121 11.33 -26.36 20.77
C HIS A 121 12.53 -26.30 19.80
N LEU A 122 12.33 -26.48 18.49
CA LEU A 122 13.39 -26.32 17.49
C LEU A 122 13.92 -24.88 17.41
N SER A 123 13.09 -23.88 17.73
CA SER A 123 13.51 -22.47 17.80
C SER A 123 14.45 -22.15 18.98
N THR A 124 14.59 -23.05 19.95
CA THR A 124 15.51 -22.91 21.09
C THR A 124 16.92 -23.44 20.81
N ALA A 125 17.13 -24.12 19.67
CA ALA A 125 18.47 -24.44 19.18
C ALA A 125 19.18 -23.17 18.66
N GLU A 126 20.51 -23.10 18.78
CA GLU A 126 21.37 -21.99 18.32
C GLU A 126 20.93 -21.26 17.02
N PRO A 127 20.58 -21.94 15.91
CA PRO A 127 20.11 -21.26 14.69
C PRO A 127 18.74 -20.58 14.83
N GLY A 128 17.86 -21.06 15.70
CA GLY A 128 16.56 -20.48 15.98
C GLY A 128 16.64 -19.13 16.72
N ARG A 129 17.72 -18.91 17.48
CA ARG A 129 17.95 -17.67 18.23
C ARG A 129 18.20 -16.47 17.31
N LEU A 130 18.95 -16.65 16.22
CA LEU A 130 19.19 -15.62 15.20
C LEU A 130 17.93 -15.28 14.40
N LEU A 131 17.16 -16.30 14.04
CA LEU A 131 15.89 -16.13 13.33
C LEU A 131 14.87 -15.40 14.21
N TRP A 132 14.82 -15.74 15.50
CA TRP A 132 13.99 -15.07 16.49
C TRP A 132 14.41 -13.62 16.75
N LEU A 133 15.72 -13.35 16.76
CA LEU A 133 16.23 -11.97 16.83
C LEU A 133 15.80 -11.16 15.60
N GLY A 134 15.85 -11.73 14.39
CA GLY A 134 15.38 -11.09 13.17
C GLY A 134 13.88 -10.76 13.21
N VAL A 135 13.05 -11.71 13.63
CA VAL A 135 11.60 -11.49 13.81
C VAL A 135 11.33 -10.41 14.85
N ARG A 136 12.09 -10.41 15.95
CA ARG A 136 11.95 -9.41 17.00
C ARG A 136 12.29 -8.00 16.51
N VAL A 137 13.34 -7.85 15.71
CA VAL A 137 13.75 -6.57 15.09
C VAL A 137 12.65 -6.05 14.16
N VAL A 138 12.13 -6.92 13.28
CA VAL A 138 11.03 -6.57 12.36
C VAL A 138 9.78 -6.18 13.15
N ALA A 139 9.42 -6.92 14.19
CA ALA A 139 8.27 -6.62 15.03
C ALA A 139 8.44 -5.29 15.78
N THR A 140 9.63 -4.99 16.33
CA THR A 140 9.89 -3.71 16.99
C THR A 140 9.86 -2.54 16.02
N ASN A 141 10.37 -2.72 14.80
CA ASN A 141 10.33 -1.66 13.80
C ASN A 141 8.88 -1.41 13.32
N LEU A 142 8.12 -2.48 13.07
CA LEU A 142 6.71 -2.40 12.68
C LEU A 142 5.83 -1.75 13.76
N THR A 143 6.08 -2.06 15.04
CA THR A 143 5.33 -1.50 16.17
C THR A 143 5.72 -0.06 16.52
N ALA A 144 6.92 0.38 16.13
CA ALA A 144 7.38 1.76 16.28
C ALA A 144 6.77 2.72 15.23
N GLN A 145 6.13 2.20 14.19
CA GLN A 145 5.51 3.02 13.15
C GLN A 145 4.28 3.79 13.69
N PRO A 146 4.12 5.08 13.37
CA PRO A 146 3.04 5.91 13.91
C PRO A 146 1.64 5.41 13.55
N TRP A 147 1.47 4.79 12.37
CA TRP A 147 0.20 4.21 11.92
C TRP A 147 -0.20 2.93 12.68
N TYR A 148 0.76 2.23 13.29
CA TYR A 148 0.51 0.99 14.02
C TYR A 148 -0.34 1.23 15.27
N SER A 149 -0.18 2.38 15.92
CA SER A 149 -0.97 2.78 17.09
C SER A 149 -2.48 2.84 16.77
N SER A 150 -2.83 3.47 15.65
CA SER A 150 -4.21 3.59 15.18
C SER A 150 -4.80 2.24 14.77
N LEU A 151 -4.01 1.39 14.11
CA LEU A 151 -4.42 0.06 13.70
C LEU A 151 -4.60 -0.88 14.91
N ARG A 152 -3.70 -0.80 15.90
CA ARG A 152 -3.79 -1.56 17.15
C ARG A 152 -5.01 -1.15 17.97
N GLU A 153 -5.32 0.14 18.08
CA GLU A 153 -6.51 0.61 18.80
C GLU A 153 -7.81 0.12 18.12
N LEU A 154 -7.82 0.08 16.80
CA LEU A 154 -8.94 -0.44 16.02
C LEU A 154 -9.11 -1.96 16.17
N VAL A 155 -8.01 -2.71 16.21
CA VAL A 155 -8.02 -4.17 16.33
C VAL A 155 -8.24 -4.65 17.77
N SER A 156 -7.75 -3.92 18.76
CA SER A 156 -7.85 -4.29 20.18
C SER A 156 -9.27 -4.15 20.76
N SER A 157 -10.16 -3.45 20.06
CA SER A 157 -11.57 -3.33 20.44
C SER A 157 -12.44 -4.19 19.50
N PRO A 158 -12.88 -5.39 19.90
CA PRO A 158 -13.61 -6.30 19.02
C PRO A 158 -14.88 -5.67 18.45
N GLY A 159 -15.53 -4.77 19.21
CA GLY A 159 -16.69 -4.00 18.74
C GLY A 159 -16.37 -3.00 17.63
N ARG A 160 -15.25 -2.26 17.70
CA ARG A 160 -14.89 -1.27 16.67
C ARG A 160 -14.42 -1.96 15.39
N LEU A 161 -13.71 -3.08 15.51
CA LEU A 161 -13.28 -3.88 14.37
C LEU A 161 -14.48 -4.39 13.58
N VAL A 162 -15.47 -4.98 14.27
CA VAL A 162 -16.73 -5.42 13.64
C VAL A 162 -17.48 -4.23 13.03
N ALA A 163 -17.55 -3.10 13.72
CA ALA A 163 -18.23 -1.90 13.22
C ALA A 163 -17.56 -1.32 11.96
N VAL A 164 -16.22 -1.27 11.90
CA VAL A 164 -15.50 -0.76 10.72
C VAL A 164 -15.59 -1.71 9.55
N VAL A 165 -15.44 -3.02 9.79
CA VAL A 165 -15.57 -4.02 8.71
C VAL A 165 -17.00 -4.04 8.16
N SER A 166 -18.00 -4.09 9.04
CA SER A 166 -19.41 -4.05 8.62
C SER A 166 -19.78 -2.72 7.95
N GLY A 167 -19.32 -1.59 8.48
CA GLY A 167 -19.49 -0.27 7.88
C GLY A 167 -18.88 -0.18 6.49
N SER A 168 -17.65 -0.68 6.31
CA SER A 168 -16.98 -0.71 5.01
C SER A 168 -17.73 -1.60 4.00
N LEU A 169 -18.28 -2.74 4.44
CA LEU A 169 -19.11 -3.62 3.61
C LEU A 169 -20.42 -2.94 3.19
N VAL A 170 -21.06 -2.21 4.10
CA VAL A 170 -22.29 -1.45 3.82
C VAL A 170 -22.03 -0.32 2.84
N VAL A 171 -20.98 0.47 3.06
CA VAL A 171 -20.58 1.56 2.16
C VAL A 171 -20.25 1.02 0.76
N TYR A 172 -19.49 -0.08 0.69
CA TYR A 172 -19.16 -0.74 -0.57
C TYR A 172 -20.42 -1.27 -1.29
N GLY A 173 -21.36 -1.87 -0.55
CA GLY A 173 -22.65 -2.32 -1.08
C GLY A 173 -23.52 -1.17 -1.60
N ALA A 174 -23.57 -0.06 -0.87
CA ALA A 174 -24.30 1.15 -1.26
C ALA A 174 -23.70 1.81 -2.51
N ALA A 175 -22.37 1.89 -2.58
CA ALA A 175 -21.66 2.38 -3.76
C ALA A 175 -21.97 1.53 -5.00
N LEU A 176 -21.97 0.19 -4.85
CA LEU A 176 -22.36 -0.72 -5.93
C LEU A 176 -23.82 -0.56 -6.36
N ALA A 177 -24.74 -0.34 -5.42
CA ALA A 177 -26.15 -0.11 -5.72
C ALA A 177 -26.39 1.22 -6.44
N ALA A 178 -25.72 2.29 -5.99
CA ALA A 178 -25.76 3.61 -6.62
C ALA A 178 -25.20 3.55 -8.05
N LEU A 179 -24.05 2.89 -8.24
CA LEU A 179 -23.44 2.69 -9.54
C LEU A 179 -24.37 1.89 -10.47
N ARG A 180 -25.01 0.83 -9.97
CA ARG A 180 -25.99 0.06 -10.73
C ARG A 180 -27.17 0.91 -11.18
N ARG A 181 -27.69 1.76 -10.30
CA ARG A 181 -28.82 2.65 -10.60
C ARG A 181 -28.46 3.67 -11.68
N LEU A 182 -27.27 4.24 -11.63
CA LEU A 182 -26.76 5.19 -12.63
C LEU A 182 -26.53 4.53 -14.01
N LEU A 183 -26.20 3.24 -14.03
CA LEU A 183 -25.94 2.50 -15.26
C LEU A 183 -27.19 1.87 -15.89
N THR A 184 -28.36 1.94 -15.25
CA THR A 184 -29.61 1.41 -15.81
C THR A 184 -30.33 2.54 -16.54
N PRO A 185 -30.37 2.58 -17.89
CA PRO A 185 -31.03 3.65 -18.63
C PRO A 185 -32.55 3.65 -18.33
N PRO A 186 -33.19 4.83 -18.22
CA PRO A 186 -34.64 4.91 -18.07
C PRO A 186 -35.30 4.30 -19.30
N SER A 187 -36.20 3.36 -19.10
CA SER A 187 -37.04 2.79 -20.15
C SER A 187 -37.84 3.93 -20.79
N ARG A 188 -37.50 4.34 -22.01
CA ARG A 188 -38.34 5.27 -22.77
C ARG A 188 -39.68 4.58 -23.03
N PRO A 189 -40.82 5.17 -22.63
CA PRO A 189 -42.11 4.64 -23.06
C PRO A 189 -42.18 4.75 -24.59
N VAL A 190 -42.46 3.63 -25.24
CA VAL A 190 -42.64 3.56 -26.69
C VAL A 190 -44.00 4.19 -26.99
N PRO A 191 -44.08 5.30 -27.76
CA PRO A 191 -45.37 5.82 -28.19
C PRO A 191 -45.97 4.82 -29.19
N HIS A 192 -47.09 4.21 -28.81
CA HIS A 192 -47.93 3.47 -29.74
C HIS A 192 -48.52 4.47 -30.74
N ALA A 193 -47.94 4.53 -31.94
CA ALA A 193 -48.59 5.14 -33.09
C ALA A 193 -49.67 4.17 -33.59
N LEU A 194 -50.93 4.47 -33.27
CA LEU A 194 -52.10 4.06 -34.04
C LEU A 194 -52.54 5.36 -34.74
N GLY A 195 -52.66 5.44 -36.06
CA GLY A 195 -53.34 4.48 -36.93
C GLY A 195 -54.66 5.15 -37.31
#